data_AF-A0A330L7W2-F1
#
_entry.id   AF-A0A330L7W2-F1
#
_cell.length_a   1.000
_cell.length_b   1.000
_cell.length_c   1.000
_cell.angle_alpha   90.00
_cell.angle_beta   90.00
_cell.angle_gamma   90.00
#
_symmetry.space_group_name_H-M   'P 1'
#
loop_
_entity.id
_entity.type
_entity.pdbx_description
1 polymer ?
#
loop_
_entity_poly.entity_id
_entity_poly.type
_entity_poly.pdbx_seq_one_letter_code
_entity_poly.pdbx_strand_id
1 'polypeptide(L)'
;MTPIQGISPILPPIADRIAPVGPADSSASGGFLDSLKNAIGKANDVQLQANQAVDALVTGQSSDLHTTMVALQQADASFQLMMQIRNKLVTAYEEIQRMQV
;
A
#
# COMPACT_ATOMS: atom_id res chain seq x y z
N MET A 1 -23.32 -60.99 15.36
CA MET A 1 -22.42 -59.84 15.56
C MET A 1 -21.60 -59.66 14.30
N THR A 2 -22.07 -58.84 13.38
CA THR A 2 -21.42 -58.54 12.08
C THR A 2 -20.85 -57.12 12.16
N PRO A 3 -19.58 -56.89 11.76
CA PRO A 3 -18.92 -55.60 11.98
C PRO A 3 -19.48 -54.50 11.05
N ILE A 4 -19.51 -53.28 11.56
CA ILE A 4 -19.92 -52.06 10.85
C ILE A 4 -18.86 -51.73 9.79
N GLN A 5 -19.28 -51.73 8.53
CA GLN A 5 -18.49 -51.36 7.35
C GLN A 5 -18.26 -49.83 7.36
N GLY A 6 -17.00 -49.41 7.28
CA GLY A 6 -16.58 -48.01 7.31
C GLY A 6 -17.05 -47.19 6.10
N ILE A 7 -17.45 -45.96 6.38
CA ILE A 7 -17.68 -44.88 5.42
C ILE A 7 -16.35 -44.48 4.74
N SER A 8 -16.24 -44.73 3.44
CA SER A 8 -15.12 -44.23 2.62
C SER A 8 -15.28 -42.74 2.32
N PRO A 9 -14.23 -41.91 2.48
CA PRO A 9 -14.29 -40.50 2.08
C PRO A 9 -14.18 -40.40 0.55
N ILE A 10 -15.16 -39.72 -0.06
CA ILE A 10 -15.11 -39.28 -1.46
C ILE A 10 -14.26 -38.00 -1.57
N LEU A 11 -12.99 -38.13 -1.95
CA LEU A 11 -12.20 -36.98 -2.44
C LEU A 11 -11.84 -37.21 -3.91
N PRO A 12 -12.13 -36.26 -4.82
CA PRO A 12 -11.58 -36.31 -6.16
C PRO A 12 -10.06 -35.99 -6.12
N PRO A 13 -9.24 -36.63 -6.97
CA PRO A 13 -7.83 -36.27 -7.08
C PRO A 13 -7.71 -34.91 -7.77
N ILE A 14 -7.20 -33.91 -7.04
CA ILE A 14 -6.68 -32.68 -7.64
C ILE A 14 -5.41 -33.03 -8.40
N ALA A 15 -5.59 -33.40 -9.67
CA ALA A 15 -4.51 -33.49 -10.63
C ALA A 15 -3.90 -32.10 -10.83
N ASP A 16 -2.70 -31.95 -10.27
CA ASP A 16 -1.70 -30.94 -10.55
C ASP A 16 -1.63 -30.60 -12.05
N ARG A 17 -2.29 -29.51 -12.47
CA ARG A 17 -2.14 -28.91 -13.80
C ARG A 17 -1.21 -27.71 -13.70
N ILE A 18 0.07 -27.97 -13.48
CA ILE A 18 1.11 -26.98 -13.76
C ILE A 18 1.43 -27.09 -15.26
N ALA A 19 0.74 -26.31 -16.07
CA ALA A 19 1.11 -26.12 -17.47
C ALA A 19 2.46 -25.38 -17.53
N PRO A 20 3.38 -25.74 -18.44
CA PRO A 20 4.65 -25.03 -18.58
C PRO A 20 4.37 -23.65 -19.16
N VAL A 21 4.68 -22.60 -18.39
CA VAL A 21 4.73 -21.23 -18.89
C VAL A 21 5.83 -21.14 -19.95
N GLY A 22 5.42 -20.93 -21.21
CA GLY A 22 6.32 -20.65 -22.32
C GLY A 22 7.14 -19.36 -22.08
N PRO A 23 8.22 -19.15 -22.83
CA PRO A 23 9.21 -18.12 -22.56
C PRO A 23 8.55 -16.75 -22.41
N ALA A 24 8.79 -16.12 -21.26
CA ALA A 24 8.30 -14.79 -20.94
C ALA A 24 8.77 -13.80 -22.02
N ASP A 25 7.80 -13.26 -22.74
CA ASP A 25 7.96 -12.19 -23.69
C ASP A 25 8.67 -11.01 -23.00
N SER A 26 9.91 -10.77 -23.40
CA SER A 26 10.78 -9.74 -22.86
C SER A 26 10.40 -8.36 -23.42
N SER A 27 9.14 -7.99 -23.22
CA SER A 27 8.57 -6.70 -23.66
C SER A 27 8.17 -5.79 -22.48
N ALA A 28 8.49 -6.18 -21.23
CA ALA A 28 8.13 -5.45 -20.01
C ALA A 28 9.21 -4.45 -19.52
N SER A 29 10.06 -3.91 -20.39
CA SER A 29 11.02 -2.85 -20.04
C SER A 29 10.36 -1.49 -19.68
N GLY A 30 9.04 -1.43 -19.59
CA GLY A 30 8.28 -0.21 -19.27
C GLY A 30 7.19 -0.39 -18.21
N GLY A 31 7.17 -1.44 -17.39
CA GLY A 31 6.06 -1.61 -16.41
C GLY A 31 6.26 -0.86 -15.09
N PHE A 32 7.42 -1.08 -14.47
CA PHE A 32 7.72 -0.56 -13.13
C PHE A 32 8.16 0.91 -13.16
N LEU A 33 9.04 1.28 -14.09
CA LEU A 33 9.56 2.64 -14.20
C LEU A 33 8.45 3.64 -14.56
N ASP A 34 7.50 3.23 -15.41
CA ASP A 34 6.35 4.03 -15.80
C ASP A 34 5.35 4.17 -14.65
N SER A 35 5.11 3.09 -13.89
CA SER A 35 4.33 3.15 -12.64
C SER A 35 4.96 4.10 -11.62
N LEU A 36 6.29 4.06 -11.46
CA LEU A 36 7.03 4.94 -10.57
C LEU A 36 6.92 6.41 -11.02
N LYS A 37 7.08 6.66 -12.33
CA LYS A 37 6.96 7.99 -12.93
C LYS A 37 5.54 8.55 -12.76
N ASN A 38 4.54 7.70 -12.91
CA ASN A 38 3.13 8.04 -12.72
C ASN A 38 2.80 8.30 -11.22
N ALA A 39 3.41 7.54 -10.30
CA ALA A 39 3.26 7.77 -8.87
C ALA A 39 3.90 9.10 -8.43
N ILE A 40 5.06 9.46 -8.98
CA ILE A 40 5.71 10.76 -8.75
C ILE A 40 4.86 11.90 -9.29
N GLY A 41 4.29 11.75 -10.49
CA GLY A 41 3.34 12.72 -11.06
C GLY A 41 2.10 12.91 -10.19
N LYS A 42 1.50 11.81 -9.72
CA LYS A 42 0.37 11.87 -8.78
C LYS A 42 0.72 12.54 -7.46
N ALA A 43 1.90 12.30 -6.92
CA ALA A 43 2.33 12.96 -5.69
C ALA A 43 2.43 14.48 -5.85
N ASN A 44 2.90 14.95 -7.02
CA ASN A 44 2.96 16.39 -7.34
C ASN A 44 1.54 17.01 -7.43
N ASP A 45 0.61 16.30 -8.05
CA ASP A 45 -0.78 16.76 -8.20
C ASP A 45 -1.50 16.85 -6.84
N VAL A 46 -1.31 15.84 -5.98
CA VAL A 46 -1.81 15.84 -4.60
C VAL A 46 -1.19 16.96 -3.77
N GLN A 47 0.11 17.24 -3.94
CA GLN A 47 0.79 18.34 -3.28
C GLN A 47 0.20 19.71 -3.68
N LEU A 48 -0.16 19.89 -4.96
CA LEU A 48 -0.77 21.11 -5.46
C LEU A 48 -2.19 21.31 -4.91
N GLN A 49 -3.01 20.25 -4.90
CA GLN A 49 -4.34 20.29 -4.29
C GLN A 49 -4.27 20.58 -2.79
N ALA A 50 -3.31 19.99 -2.07
CA ALA A 50 -3.13 20.24 -0.65
C ALA A 50 -2.79 21.71 -0.37
N ASN A 51 -1.90 22.33 -1.18
CA ASN A 51 -1.60 23.75 -1.07
C ASN A 51 -2.84 24.64 -1.29
N GLN A 52 -3.68 24.30 -2.27
CA GLN A 52 -4.94 25.03 -2.51
C GLN A 52 -5.94 24.87 -1.35
N ALA A 53 -6.05 23.67 -0.78
CA ALA A 53 -6.91 23.40 0.37
C ALA A 53 -6.42 24.13 1.63
N VAL A 54 -5.11 24.23 1.83
CA VAL A 54 -4.50 25.00 2.93
C VAL A 54 -4.76 26.50 2.76
N ASP A 55 -4.64 27.03 1.55
CA ASP A 55 -4.95 28.44 1.25
C ASP A 55 -6.44 28.76 1.50
N ALA A 56 -7.34 27.86 1.10
CA ALA A 56 -8.77 27.95 1.38
C ALA A 56 -9.12 27.85 2.88
N LEU A 57 -8.29 27.14 3.66
CA LEU A 57 -8.46 27.03 5.11
C LEU A 57 -7.94 28.28 5.84
N VAL A 58 -6.82 28.85 5.39
CA VAL A 58 -6.20 30.06 5.96
C VAL A 58 -7.03 31.33 5.65
N THR A 59 -7.78 31.34 4.55
CA THR A 59 -8.70 32.44 4.18
C THR A 59 -9.98 32.50 5.03
N GLY A 60 -10.16 31.58 6.00
CA GLY A 60 -11.12 31.74 7.08
C GLY A 60 -12.55 31.31 6.77
N GLN A 61 -12.77 30.45 5.78
CA GLN A 61 -14.09 29.88 5.45
C GLN A 61 -14.58 28.77 6.41
N SER A 62 -14.26 28.81 7.71
CA SER A 62 -14.76 27.79 8.64
C SER A 62 -15.12 28.36 9.99
N SER A 63 -16.41 28.65 10.12
CA SER A 63 -17.10 29.15 11.31
C SER A 63 -17.51 28.03 12.27
N ASP A 64 -16.85 26.87 12.24
CA ASP A 64 -17.28 25.67 12.96
C ASP A 64 -16.14 25.09 13.82
N LEU A 65 -16.15 25.42 15.12
CA LEU A 65 -15.22 24.89 16.12
C LEU A 65 -15.15 23.34 16.13
N HIS A 66 -16.26 22.68 15.75
CA HIS A 66 -16.34 21.23 15.61
C HIS A 66 -15.42 20.72 14.49
N THR A 67 -15.40 21.41 13.35
CA THR A 67 -14.53 21.11 12.21
C THR A 67 -13.06 21.31 12.57
N THR A 68 -12.73 22.33 13.35
CA THR A 68 -11.35 22.58 13.83
C THR A 68 -10.87 21.46 14.77
N MET A 69 -11.72 20.98 15.69
CA MET A 69 -11.41 19.83 16.57
C MET A 69 -11.15 18.55 15.76
N VAL A 70 -12.00 18.26 14.77
CA VAL A 70 -11.84 17.09 13.89
C VAL A 70 -10.56 17.20 13.06
N ALA A 71 -10.26 18.38 12.52
CA ALA A 71 -9.02 18.63 11.78
C ALA A 71 -7.78 18.44 12.67
N LEU A 72 -7.83 18.87 13.93
CA LEU A 72 -6.77 18.65 14.92
C LEU A 72 -6.55 17.16 15.19
N GLN A 73 -7.60 16.38 15.36
CA GLN A 73 -7.49 14.93 15.58
C GLN A 73 -6.98 14.18 14.34
N GLN A 74 -7.40 14.60 13.15
CA GLN A 74 -6.89 14.06 11.90
C GLN A 74 -5.40 14.39 11.71
N ALA A 75 -4.98 15.60 12.07
CA ALA A 75 -3.58 16.01 12.03
C ALA A 75 -2.71 15.18 12.99
N ASP A 76 -3.17 14.96 14.22
CA ASP A 76 -2.44 14.14 15.20
C ASP A 76 -2.25 12.69 14.72
N ALA A 77 -3.32 12.06 14.22
CA ALA A 77 -3.25 10.70 13.67
C ALA A 77 -2.31 10.61 12.46
N SER A 78 -2.36 11.60 11.56
CA SER A 78 -1.49 11.67 10.38
C SER A 78 -0.02 11.86 10.79
N PHE A 79 0.23 12.65 11.82
CA PHE A 79 1.58 12.88 12.34
C PHE A 79 2.18 11.62 12.98
N GLN A 80 1.38 10.88 13.75
CA GLN A 80 1.80 9.58 14.30
C GLN A 80 2.16 8.59 13.19
N LEU A 81 1.35 8.53 12.13
CA LEU A 81 1.64 7.68 10.97
C LEU A 81 2.94 8.12 10.26
N MET A 82 3.16 9.42 10.09
CA MET A 82 4.40 9.95 9.52
C MET A 82 5.63 9.58 10.35
N MET A 83 5.54 9.58 11.69
CA MET A 83 6.66 9.14 12.53
C MET A 83 6.97 7.65 12.30
N GLN A 84 5.96 6.80 12.18
CA GLN A 84 6.16 5.38 11.89
C GLN A 84 6.82 5.17 10.52
N ILE A 85 6.39 5.93 9.51
CA ILE A 85 7.00 5.91 8.19
C ILE A 85 8.46 6.39 8.26
N ARG A 86 8.73 7.51 8.95
CA ARG A 86 10.09 8.02 9.15
C ARG A 86 10.99 6.96 9.79
N ASN A 87 10.52 6.30 10.85
CA ASN A 87 11.28 5.26 11.51
C ASN A 87 11.56 4.08 10.57
N LYS A 88 10.56 3.61 9.80
CA LYS A 88 10.75 2.56 8.80
C LYS A 88 11.73 2.93 7.69
N LEU A 89 11.71 4.18 7.23
CA LEU A 89 12.64 4.66 6.20
C LEU A 89 14.07 4.73 6.72
N VAL A 90 14.27 5.17 7.97
CA VAL A 90 15.59 5.13 8.63
C VAL A 90 16.10 3.69 8.72
N THR A 91 15.27 2.76 9.21
CA THR A 91 15.65 1.34 9.29
C THR A 91 15.95 0.74 7.92
N ALA A 92 15.16 1.06 6.89
CA ALA A 92 15.41 0.60 5.52
C ALA A 92 16.73 1.14 4.96
N TYR A 93 17.08 2.38 5.27
CA TYR A 93 18.38 2.96 4.89
C TYR A 93 19.54 2.27 5.62
N GLU A 94 19.41 2.03 6.92
CA GLU A 94 20.40 1.27 7.70
C GLU A 94 20.58 -0.17 7.19
N GLU A 95 19.49 -0.82 6.77
CA GLU A 95 19.53 -2.17 6.22
C GLU A 95 20.28 -2.23 4.87
N ILE A 96 20.02 -1.28 3.96
CA ILE A 96 20.72 -1.17 2.68
C ILE A 96 22.22 -0.96 2.89
N GLN A 97 22.60 -0.08 3.84
CA GLN A 97 24.01 0.13 4.20
C GLN A 97 24.68 -1.16 4.72
N ARG A 98 23.97 -1.98 5.48
CA ARG A 98 24.47 -3.27 5.97
C ARG A 98 24.57 -4.36 4.90
N MET A 99 23.81 -4.26 3.81
CA MET A 99 23.91 -5.17 2.67
C MET A 99 25.07 -4.86 1.72
N GLN A 100 25.62 -3.65 1.77
CA GLN A 100 26.65 -3.17 0.84
C GLN A 100 28.09 -3.20 1.38
N VAL A 101 28.30 -3.78 2.57
CA VAL A 101 29.63 -4.08 3.12
C VAL A 101 29.98 -5.55 3.00
#